data_AF-A0A2S8W7Q3-F1
#
_entry.id   AF-A0A2S8W7Q3-F1
#
_cell.length_a   1.000
_cell.length_b   1.000
_cell.length_c   1.000
_cell.angle_alpha   90.00
_cell.angle_beta   90.00
_cell.angle_gamma   90.00
#
_symmetry.space_group_name_H-M   'P 1'
#
loop_
_entity.id
_entity.type
_entity.pdbx_description
1 polymer ?
#
loop_
_entity_poly.entity_id
_entity_poly.type
_entity_poly.pdbx_seq_one_letter_code
_entity_poly.pdbx_strand_id
1 'polypeptide(L)'
;MGNIMIRRIALTSVLALSLGSVAASPVLAQAAVTATAATPATHVALQAPDGRAIDLSVWAAADEQAVIVFSHGWNSDPARYHRIIKYWTDRGFTVIAPMHTDSLQHPRHAEGDQRSFVMSRIVDMAVVRGYAQATYLAKPMIAAGHSFGSFDSLMSAGAVSVAGPLGDPAVKAVIAISTPGVVPGLVSPSTYATVAAPVLIVTGDADLVQGFVTDPRDHRAAFDASPRGDKMLMTFAGGDHGFIGNADPADFELMAATTVDFMRAHALGDAAAQARLDALTAPEGVTIERR
;
A
#
# COMPACT_ATOMS: atom_id res chain seq x y z
N MET A 1 -54.22 -61.03 -4.60
CA MET A 1 -52.99 -60.55 -3.92
C MET A 1 -51.90 -60.54 -4.97
N GLY A 2 -51.39 -59.47 -5.57
CA GLY A 2 -51.40 -58.04 -5.32
C GLY A 2 -50.08 -57.54 -5.93
N ASN A 3 -50.03 -57.36 -7.26
CA ASN A 3 -48.83 -56.96 -8.01
C ASN A 3 -48.45 -55.51 -7.66
N ILE A 4 -47.30 -55.31 -7.03
CA ILE A 4 -46.74 -53.99 -6.72
C ILE A 4 -45.95 -53.49 -7.93
N MET A 5 -46.49 -52.45 -8.55
CA MET A 5 -45.99 -51.75 -9.72
C MET A 5 -44.94 -50.73 -9.28
N ILE A 6 -43.68 -50.87 -9.73
CA ILE A 6 -42.60 -49.92 -9.47
C ILE A 6 -42.81 -48.66 -10.32
N ARG A 7 -43.20 -47.54 -9.69
CA ARG A 7 -43.24 -46.22 -10.33
C ARG A 7 -41.85 -45.57 -10.27
N ARG A 8 -41.22 -45.42 -11.43
CA ARG A 8 -40.04 -44.55 -11.63
C ARG A 8 -40.48 -43.09 -11.59
N ILE A 9 -40.03 -42.33 -10.58
CA ILE A 9 -40.18 -40.87 -10.51
C ILE A 9 -38.99 -40.26 -11.24
N ALA A 10 -39.25 -39.59 -12.38
CA ALA A 10 -38.27 -38.76 -13.05
C ALA A 10 -38.20 -37.40 -12.34
N LEU A 11 -37.04 -37.07 -11.77
CA LEU A 11 -36.75 -35.74 -11.24
C LEU A 11 -36.27 -34.86 -12.40
N THR A 12 -37.16 -34.03 -12.94
CA THR A 12 -36.80 -32.91 -13.81
C THR A 12 -36.40 -31.71 -12.96
N SER A 13 -35.10 -31.45 -12.86
CA SER A 13 -34.56 -30.24 -12.26
C SER A 13 -34.67 -29.08 -13.27
N VAL A 14 -35.61 -28.17 -13.04
CA VAL A 14 -35.70 -26.90 -13.77
C VAL A 14 -34.67 -25.94 -13.16
N LEU A 15 -33.63 -25.60 -13.91
CA LEU A 15 -32.66 -24.58 -13.55
C LEU A 15 -33.28 -23.20 -13.84
N ALA A 16 -33.79 -22.54 -12.81
CA ALA A 16 -34.25 -21.15 -12.90
C ALA A 16 -33.03 -20.21 -13.01
N LEU A 17 -32.86 -19.56 -14.16
CA LEU A 17 -31.95 -18.42 -14.29
C LEU A 17 -32.52 -17.25 -13.47
N SER A 18 -31.89 -16.97 -12.33
CA SER A 18 -32.10 -15.69 -11.64
C SER A 18 -31.23 -14.63 -12.32
N LEU A 19 -31.90 -13.63 -12.88
CA LEU A 19 -31.27 -12.38 -13.32
C LEU A 19 -30.73 -11.68 -12.07
N GLY A 20 -29.42 -11.79 -11.85
CA GLY A 20 -28.73 -11.07 -10.80
C GLY A 20 -28.83 -9.56 -11.03
N SER A 21 -29.48 -8.88 -10.10
CA SER A 21 -29.46 -7.42 -9.97
C SER A 21 -28.00 -6.95 -9.84
N VAL A 22 -27.56 -6.10 -10.77
CA VAL A 22 -26.27 -5.41 -10.67
C VAL A 22 -26.34 -4.47 -9.46
N ALA A 23 -25.73 -4.86 -8.35
CA ALA A 23 -25.55 -3.97 -7.21
C ALA A 23 -24.57 -2.87 -7.66
N ALA A 24 -25.02 -1.62 -7.68
CA ALA A 24 -24.16 -0.48 -7.90
C ALA A 24 -23.12 -0.42 -6.78
N SER A 25 -21.82 -0.48 -7.13
CA SER A 25 -20.74 -0.30 -6.17
C SER A 25 -20.84 1.10 -5.55
N PRO A 26 -20.84 1.24 -4.22
CA PRO A 26 -20.85 2.56 -3.61
C PRO A 26 -19.56 3.29 -3.94
N VAL A 27 -19.69 4.50 -4.52
CA VAL A 27 -18.58 5.44 -4.68
C VAL A 27 -18.21 5.93 -3.27
N LEU A 28 -17.08 5.45 -2.75
CA LEU A 28 -16.54 5.92 -1.48
C LEU A 28 -15.98 7.32 -1.68
N ALA A 29 -16.73 8.32 -1.23
CA ALA A 29 -16.26 9.70 -1.16
C ALA A 29 -15.32 9.85 0.04
N GLN A 30 -14.00 9.80 -0.20
CA GLN A 30 -13.03 10.23 0.80
C GLN A 30 -13.14 11.75 0.97
N ALA A 31 -13.32 12.21 2.21
CA ALA A 31 -13.48 13.63 2.52
C ALA A 31 -12.35 14.49 1.92
N ALA A 32 -12.73 15.59 1.27
CA ALA A 32 -11.80 16.53 0.67
C ALA A 32 -11.08 17.31 1.78
N VAL A 33 -9.77 17.07 1.92
CA VAL A 33 -8.89 17.90 2.74
C VAL A 33 -8.51 19.14 1.93
N THR A 34 -8.62 20.32 2.52
CA THR A 34 -8.19 21.60 1.93
C THR A 34 -6.68 21.57 1.67
N ALA A 35 -6.31 21.41 0.40
CA ALA A 35 -4.92 21.32 -0.03
C ALA A 35 -4.22 22.68 0.12
N THR A 36 -3.18 22.73 0.96
CA THR A 36 -2.10 23.70 0.76
C THR A 36 -1.35 23.26 -0.50
N ALA A 37 -1.17 24.15 -1.48
CA ALA A 37 -0.67 23.77 -2.80
C ALA A 37 0.63 22.98 -2.70
N ALA A 38 0.61 21.73 -3.14
CA ALA A 38 1.78 20.87 -3.22
C ALA A 38 2.83 21.49 -4.15
N THR A 39 4.11 21.28 -3.88
CA THR A 39 5.13 21.47 -4.92
C THR A 39 4.73 20.61 -6.12
N PRO A 40 4.55 21.19 -7.32
CA PRO A 40 4.09 20.42 -8.47
C PRO A 40 5.12 19.34 -8.81
N ALA A 41 4.63 18.13 -9.08
CA ALA A 41 5.47 17.04 -9.56
C ALA A 41 5.97 17.37 -10.97
N THR A 42 7.17 16.88 -11.31
CA THR A 42 7.51 16.66 -12.72
C THR A 42 6.96 15.29 -13.14
N HIS A 43 6.70 15.12 -14.43
CA HIS A 43 6.12 13.89 -14.96
C HIS A 43 7.08 13.23 -15.94
N VAL A 44 7.23 11.91 -15.80
CA VAL A 44 8.01 11.05 -16.70
C VAL A 44 7.07 9.98 -17.26
N ALA A 45 6.98 9.91 -18.58
CA ALA A 45 6.24 8.83 -19.23
C ALA A 45 7.12 7.58 -19.34
N LEU A 46 6.76 6.52 -18.64
CA LEU A 46 7.36 5.20 -18.78
C LEU A 46 6.46 4.30 -19.64
N GLN A 47 7.03 3.21 -20.14
CA GLN A 47 6.30 2.23 -20.95
C GLN A 47 6.28 0.88 -20.24
N ALA A 48 5.09 0.35 -20.03
CA ALA A 48 4.89 -1.02 -19.58
C ALA A 48 5.18 -2.02 -20.73
N PRO A 49 5.50 -3.29 -20.44
CA PRO A 49 5.75 -4.30 -21.46
C PRO A 49 4.59 -4.57 -22.43
N ASP A 50 3.36 -4.26 -22.02
CA ASP A 50 2.14 -4.36 -22.83
C ASP A 50 1.89 -3.10 -23.69
N GLY A 51 2.81 -2.14 -23.70
CA GLY A 51 2.71 -0.88 -24.46
C GLY A 51 1.88 0.20 -23.78
N ARG A 52 1.40 -0.02 -22.55
CA ARG A 52 0.74 1.01 -21.75
C ARG A 52 1.72 2.07 -21.27
N ALA A 53 1.38 3.33 -21.50
CA ALA A 53 2.06 4.44 -20.83
C ALA A 53 1.77 4.42 -19.32
N ILE A 54 2.81 4.56 -18.52
CA ILE A 54 2.74 4.79 -17.08
C ILE A 54 3.18 6.23 -16.84
N ASP A 55 2.27 7.06 -16.35
CA ASP A 55 2.60 8.42 -15.92
C ASP A 55 3.22 8.39 -14.53
N LEU A 56 4.51 8.72 -14.43
CA LEU A 56 5.27 8.74 -13.19
C LEU A 56 5.41 10.17 -12.69
N SER A 57 4.80 10.47 -11.54
CA SER A 57 5.06 11.72 -10.82
C SER A 57 6.40 11.64 -10.09
N VAL A 58 7.19 12.71 -10.15
CA VAL A 58 8.49 12.83 -9.49
C VAL A 58 8.52 14.12 -8.66
N TRP A 59 8.74 13.98 -7.36
CA TRP A 59 9.06 15.07 -6.45
C TRP A 59 10.51 14.93 -6.01
N ALA A 60 11.39 15.71 -6.61
CA ALA A 60 12.82 15.67 -6.32
C ALA A 60 13.13 16.35 -4.98
N ALA A 61 13.95 15.68 -4.16
CA ALA A 61 14.59 16.33 -3.02
C ALA A 61 15.81 17.14 -3.50
N ALA A 62 16.09 18.29 -2.88
CA ALA A 62 17.24 19.12 -3.25
C ALA A 62 18.57 18.38 -2.97
N ASP A 63 18.68 17.76 -1.79
CA ASP A 63 19.82 16.95 -1.37
C ASP A 63 19.38 15.47 -1.28
N GLU A 64 19.25 14.81 -2.43
CA GLU A 64 18.76 13.44 -2.50
C GLU A 64 19.69 12.45 -1.79
N GLN A 65 19.20 11.86 -0.70
CA GLN A 65 19.82 10.81 0.08
C GLN A 65 19.37 9.42 -0.38
N ALA A 66 18.08 9.29 -0.74
CA ALA A 66 17.45 8.04 -1.15
C ALA A 66 16.22 8.30 -2.03
N VAL A 67 15.75 7.27 -2.72
CA VAL A 67 14.50 7.32 -3.52
C VAL A 67 13.41 6.48 -2.88
N ILE A 68 12.22 7.06 -2.75
CA ILE A 68 11.00 6.39 -2.34
C ILE A 68 10.18 6.07 -3.59
N VAL A 69 9.96 4.79 -3.85
CA VAL A 69 8.96 4.31 -4.79
C VAL A 69 7.63 4.22 -4.04
N PHE A 70 6.77 5.20 -4.27
CA PHE A 70 5.51 5.35 -3.56
C PHE A 70 4.32 4.81 -4.37
N SER A 71 3.44 4.02 -3.75
CA SER A 71 2.18 3.57 -4.36
C SER A 71 0.96 4.12 -3.61
N HIS A 72 0.03 4.72 -4.34
CA HIS A 72 -1.19 5.32 -3.81
C HIS A 72 -2.25 4.27 -3.43
N GLY A 73 -3.24 4.64 -2.61
CA GLY A 73 -4.36 3.75 -2.29
C GLY A 73 -5.24 3.42 -3.48
N TRP A 74 -6.08 2.38 -3.36
CA TRP A 74 -7.04 2.02 -4.39
C TRP A 74 -7.95 3.21 -4.75
N ASN A 75 -8.25 3.42 -6.04
CA ASN A 75 -9.03 4.54 -6.57
C ASN A 75 -8.46 5.95 -6.33
N SER A 76 -7.32 6.08 -5.65
CA SER A 76 -6.68 7.35 -5.28
C SER A 76 -5.76 7.87 -6.39
N ASP A 77 -4.97 8.89 -6.10
CA ASP A 77 -3.95 9.43 -6.99
C ASP A 77 -2.73 9.91 -6.18
N PRO A 78 -1.53 9.99 -6.78
CA PRO A 78 -0.31 10.40 -6.08
C PRO A 78 -0.40 11.78 -5.40
N ALA A 79 -1.07 12.76 -6.01
CA ALA A 79 -1.10 14.14 -5.53
C ALA A 79 -1.85 14.29 -4.19
N ARG A 80 -2.79 13.39 -3.88
CA ARG A 80 -3.48 13.36 -2.57
C ARG A 80 -2.53 13.21 -1.39
N TYR A 81 -1.36 12.59 -1.59
CA TYR A 81 -0.36 12.33 -0.57
C TYR A 81 0.64 13.47 -0.37
N HIS A 82 0.36 14.66 -0.91
CA HIS A 82 1.25 15.82 -0.87
C HIS A 82 1.85 16.13 0.51
N ARG A 83 1.09 15.96 1.60
CA ARG A 83 1.55 16.29 2.96
C ARG A 83 2.76 15.45 3.38
N ILE A 84 2.66 14.12 3.25
CA ILE A 84 3.76 13.21 3.60
C ILE A 84 4.88 13.24 2.55
N ILE A 85 4.53 13.37 1.26
CA ILE A 85 5.51 13.49 0.17
C ILE A 85 6.38 14.72 0.39
N LYS A 86 5.78 15.88 0.67
CA LYS A 86 6.52 17.11 0.96
C LYS A 86 7.44 16.92 2.17
N TYR A 87 6.94 16.29 3.23
CA TYR A 87 7.72 16.05 4.44
C TYR A 87 8.99 15.24 4.16
N TRP A 88 8.88 14.19 3.34
CA TRP A 88 9.99 13.36 2.89
C TRP A 88 10.96 14.11 1.97
N THR A 89 10.45 14.84 0.98
CA THR A 89 11.30 15.59 0.03
C THR A 89 12.08 16.71 0.71
N ASP A 90 11.48 17.39 1.68
CA ASP A 90 12.15 18.40 2.52
C ASP A 90 13.30 17.79 3.36
N ARG A 91 13.36 16.46 3.48
CA ARG A 91 14.33 15.72 4.32
C ARG A 91 15.28 14.84 3.51
N GLY A 92 15.36 15.06 2.19
CA GLY A 92 16.34 14.40 1.33
C GLY A 92 15.84 13.13 0.66
N PHE A 93 14.54 12.83 0.68
CA PHE A 93 13.97 11.66 0.01
C PHE A 93 13.22 12.07 -1.24
N THR A 94 13.78 11.78 -2.42
CA THR A 94 13.03 11.94 -3.68
C THR A 94 11.91 10.93 -3.71
N VAL A 95 10.70 11.37 -4.04
CA VAL A 95 9.53 10.49 -4.16
C VAL A 95 9.15 10.34 -5.62
N ILE A 96 9.00 9.11 -6.08
CA ILE A 96 8.45 8.78 -7.39
C ILE A 96 7.20 7.91 -7.21
N ALA A 97 6.11 8.26 -7.88
CA ALA A 97 4.83 7.57 -7.72
C ALA A 97 4.10 7.43 -9.06
N PRO A 98 3.84 6.20 -9.54
CA PRO A 98 3.04 6.01 -10.74
C PRO A 98 1.58 6.37 -10.48
N MET A 99 0.91 6.88 -11.51
CA MET A 99 -0.55 6.86 -11.59
C MET A 99 -1.00 5.46 -12.02
N HIS A 100 -1.61 4.71 -11.12
CA HIS A 100 -2.15 3.39 -11.44
C HIS A 100 -3.49 3.49 -12.18
N THR A 101 -3.78 2.47 -12.99
CA THR A 101 -4.99 2.40 -13.81
C THR A 101 -6.28 2.34 -13.00
N ASP A 102 -6.22 1.89 -11.74
CA ASP A 102 -7.35 1.88 -10.82
C ASP A 102 -7.71 3.28 -10.29
N SER A 103 -6.83 4.26 -10.43
CA SER A 103 -7.15 5.65 -10.03
C SER A 103 -8.40 6.14 -10.74
N LEU A 104 -9.31 6.78 -10.00
CA LEU A 104 -10.48 7.45 -10.58
C LEU A 104 -10.10 8.62 -11.50
N GLN A 105 -8.86 9.11 -11.41
CA GLN A 105 -8.31 10.16 -12.27
C GLN A 105 -7.56 9.60 -13.48
N HIS A 106 -7.36 8.29 -13.57
CA HIS A 106 -6.64 7.70 -14.70
C HIS A 106 -7.52 7.72 -15.96
N PRO A 107 -7.03 8.22 -17.11
CA PRO A 107 -7.82 8.35 -18.34
C PRO A 107 -8.45 7.04 -18.85
N ARG A 108 -7.83 5.91 -18.48
CA ARG A 108 -8.26 4.55 -18.87
C ARG A 108 -8.89 3.75 -17.74
N HIS A 109 -9.31 4.40 -16.66
CA HIS A 109 -9.95 3.73 -15.53
C HIS A 109 -11.13 2.85 -15.99
N ALA A 110 -11.97 3.37 -16.88
CA ALA A 110 -13.15 2.65 -17.38
C ALA A 110 -12.84 1.41 -18.24
N GLU A 111 -11.59 1.18 -18.64
CA GLU A 111 -11.18 0.03 -19.46
C GLU A 111 -10.84 -1.20 -18.62
N GLY A 112 -10.64 -1.04 -17.32
CA GLY A 112 -10.19 -2.09 -16.42
C GLY A 112 -11.27 -2.64 -15.49
N ASP A 113 -10.99 -3.83 -14.98
CA ASP A 113 -11.64 -4.42 -13.81
C ASP A 113 -10.64 -4.64 -12.66
N GLN A 114 -11.14 -5.08 -11.51
CA GLN A 114 -10.31 -5.36 -10.32
C GLN A 114 -9.09 -6.24 -10.64
N ARG A 115 -9.25 -7.28 -11.45
CA ARG A 115 -8.16 -8.19 -11.77
C ARG A 115 -7.10 -7.49 -12.62
N SER A 116 -7.53 -6.77 -13.65
CA SER A 116 -6.63 -6.01 -14.53
C SER A 116 -5.89 -4.90 -13.77
N PHE A 117 -6.54 -4.26 -12.81
CA PHE A 117 -5.95 -3.26 -11.92
C PHE A 117 -4.85 -3.85 -11.04
N VAL A 118 -5.12 -4.94 -10.34
CA VAL A 118 -4.09 -5.63 -9.52
C VAL A 118 -2.89 -6.03 -10.38
N MET A 119 -3.13 -6.62 -11.56
CA MET A 119 -2.04 -7.03 -12.44
C MET A 119 -1.23 -5.85 -12.98
N SER A 120 -1.90 -4.76 -13.37
CA SER A 120 -1.22 -3.57 -13.87
C SER A 120 -0.42 -2.86 -12.79
N ARG A 121 -0.89 -2.82 -11.53
CA ARG A 121 -0.11 -2.30 -10.40
C ARG A 121 1.19 -3.07 -10.16
N ILE A 122 1.15 -4.41 -10.22
CA ILE A 122 2.36 -5.24 -10.12
C ILE A 122 3.37 -4.87 -11.22
N VAL A 123 2.89 -4.70 -12.47
CA VAL A 123 3.72 -4.29 -13.61
C VAL A 123 4.27 -2.88 -13.41
N ASP A 124 3.43 -1.93 -13.00
CA ASP A 124 3.81 -0.53 -12.79
C ASP A 124 4.94 -0.43 -11.78
N MET A 125 4.79 -1.11 -10.64
CA MET A 125 5.81 -1.10 -9.60
C MET A 125 7.11 -1.74 -10.07
N ALA A 126 7.06 -2.81 -10.86
CA ALA A 126 8.27 -3.38 -11.45
C ALA A 126 8.98 -2.41 -12.40
N VAL A 127 8.22 -1.72 -13.27
CA VAL A 127 8.76 -0.74 -14.22
C VAL A 127 9.34 0.48 -13.49
N VAL A 128 8.63 1.02 -12.48
CA VAL A 128 9.09 2.17 -11.71
C VAL A 128 10.33 1.83 -10.87
N ARG A 129 10.42 0.64 -10.28
CA ARG A 129 11.66 0.21 -9.60
C ARG A 129 12.83 0.08 -10.57
N GLY A 130 12.61 -0.46 -11.78
CA GLY A 130 13.63 -0.50 -12.83
C GLY A 130 14.10 0.89 -13.25
N TYR A 131 13.16 1.83 -13.43
CA TYR A 131 13.48 3.25 -13.68
C TYR A 131 14.30 3.85 -12.54
N ALA A 132 13.91 3.59 -11.29
CA ALA A 132 14.59 4.11 -10.11
C ALA A 132 16.05 3.61 -10.03
N GLN A 133 16.27 2.31 -10.26
CA GLN A 133 17.61 1.72 -10.28
C GLN A 133 18.49 2.32 -11.38
N ALA A 134 17.91 2.62 -12.56
CA ALA A 134 18.64 3.21 -13.68
C ALA A 134 18.95 4.70 -13.49
N THR A 135 18.06 5.45 -12.82
CA THR A 135 18.13 6.91 -12.71
C THR A 135 18.86 7.37 -11.45
N TYR A 136 18.59 6.74 -10.31
CA TYR A 136 19.10 7.12 -8.99
C TYR A 136 20.25 6.19 -8.58
N LEU A 137 21.30 6.18 -9.40
CA LEU A 137 22.44 5.27 -9.23
C LEU A 137 23.07 5.40 -7.84
N ALA A 138 23.35 4.25 -7.22
CA ALA A 138 23.91 4.13 -5.88
C ALA A 138 23.06 4.75 -4.74
N LYS A 139 21.83 5.19 -5.01
CA LYS A 139 20.88 5.59 -3.96
C LYS A 139 20.12 4.37 -3.48
N PRO A 140 19.94 4.19 -2.16
CA PRO A 140 19.10 3.11 -1.67
C PRO A 140 17.64 3.40 -2.02
N MET A 141 16.90 2.33 -2.28
CA MET A 141 15.49 2.38 -2.60
C MET A 141 14.65 2.02 -1.38
N ILE A 142 13.62 2.81 -1.14
CA ILE A 142 12.56 2.53 -0.17
C ILE A 142 11.27 2.27 -0.94
N ALA A 143 10.51 1.26 -0.54
CA ALA A 143 9.14 1.09 -1.01
C ALA A 143 8.18 1.66 0.03
N ALA A 144 7.24 2.50 -0.38
CA ALA A 144 6.27 3.07 0.54
C ALA A 144 4.87 3.13 -0.07
N GLY A 145 3.84 3.05 0.75
CA GLY A 145 2.50 3.19 0.22
C GLY A 145 1.42 3.19 1.26
N HIS A 146 0.24 3.57 0.79
CA HIS A 146 -0.97 3.67 1.59
C HIS A 146 -2.01 2.65 1.12
N SER A 147 -2.70 1.98 2.06
CA SER A 147 -3.77 1.04 1.72
C SER A 147 -3.26 -0.01 0.73
N PHE A 148 -3.95 -0.25 -0.39
CA PHE A 148 -3.48 -1.16 -1.43
C PHE A 148 -2.03 -0.89 -1.89
N GLY A 149 -1.60 0.37 -1.94
CA GLY A 149 -0.22 0.71 -2.29
C GLY A 149 0.81 0.31 -1.23
N SER A 150 0.39 0.17 0.03
CA SER A 150 1.24 -0.43 1.06
C SER A 150 1.47 -1.92 0.77
N PHE A 151 0.47 -2.61 0.23
CA PHE A 151 0.61 -4.00 -0.19
C PHE A 151 1.52 -4.13 -1.41
N ASP A 152 1.42 -3.23 -2.39
CA ASP A 152 2.37 -3.13 -3.50
C ASP A 152 3.83 -2.95 -3.02
N SER A 153 4.01 -2.19 -1.95
CA SER A 153 5.32 -1.97 -1.33
C SER A 153 5.85 -3.21 -0.63
N LEU A 154 4.99 -3.94 0.09
CA LEU A 154 5.34 -5.22 0.71
C LEU A 154 5.64 -6.30 -0.33
N MET A 155 4.90 -6.34 -1.45
CA MET A 155 5.22 -7.20 -2.60
C MET A 155 6.59 -6.85 -3.19
N SER A 156 7.00 -5.59 -3.19
CA SER A 156 8.34 -5.20 -3.61
C SER A 156 9.45 -5.72 -2.68
N ALA A 157 9.10 -6.17 -1.46
CA ALA A 157 10.04 -6.54 -0.40
C ALA A 157 9.95 -8.01 0.03
N GLY A 158 9.29 -8.87 -0.75
CA GLY A 158 9.24 -10.30 -0.50
C GLY A 158 7.85 -10.88 -0.35
N ALA A 159 6.78 -10.09 -0.30
CA ALA A 159 5.44 -10.64 -0.08
C ALA A 159 4.99 -11.53 -1.26
N VAL A 160 4.33 -12.64 -0.94
CA VAL A 160 3.78 -13.57 -1.93
C VAL A 160 2.50 -12.98 -2.52
N SER A 161 2.54 -12.73 -3.82
CA SER A 161 1.41 -12.24 -4.61
C SER A 161 0.70 -13.39 -5.34
N VAL A 162 -0.37 -13.05 -6.06
CA VAL A 162 -1.01 -13.96 -7.04
C VAL A 162 -0.07 -14.41 -8.16
N ALA A 163 1.04 -13.71 -8.40
CA ALA A 163 2.08 -14.07 -9.36
C ALA A 163 3.25 -14.86 -8.72
N GLY A 164 3.14 -15.23 -7.43
CA GLY A 164 4.21 -15.84 -6.64
C GLY A 164 4.98 -14.82 -5.79
N PRO A 165 6.08 -15.25 -5.14
CA PRO A 165 6.94 -14.36 -4.36
C PRO A 165 7.50 -13.25 -5.25
N LEU A 166 7.22 -12.00 -4.88
CA LEU A 166 7.80 -10.83 -5.50
C LEU A 166 8.79 -10.21 -4.52
N GLY A 167 9.89 -9.66 -5.03
CA GLY A 167 10.90 -9.03 -4.21
C GLY A 167 11.98 -8.39 -5.06
N ASP A 168 12.55 -7.32 -4.55
CA ASP A 168 13.64 -6.59 -5.18
C ASP A 168 14.74 -6.33 -4.15
N PRO A 169 15.96 -6.89 -4.32
CA PRO A 169 17.03 -6.71 -3.35
C PRO A 169 17.53 -5.26 -3.24
N ALA A 170 17.15 -4.37 -4.18
CA ALA A 170 17.43 -2.95 -4.07
C ALA A 170 16.56 -2.25 -3.00
N VAL A 171 15.39 -2.79 -2.67
CA VAL A 171 14.50 -2.25 -1.62
C VAL A 171 15.11 -2.54 -0.25
N LYS A 172 15.47 -1.47 0.48
CA LYS A 172 16.17 -1.56 1.78
C LYS A 172 15.27 -1.39 2.99
N ALA A 173 14.13 -0.74 2.82
CA ALA A 173 13.12 -0.59 3.87
C ALA A 173 11.74 -0.43 3.24
N VAL A 174 10.70 -0.73 4.02
CA VAL A 174 9.30 -0.55 3.64
C VAL A 174 8.57 0.33 4.64
N ILE A 175 7.83 1.32 4.15
CA ILE A 175 6.88 2.12 4.92
C ILE A 175 5.46 1.77 4.48
N ALA A 176 4.71 1.06 5.31
CA ALA A 176 3.37 0.57 4.98
C ALA A 176 2.32 1.26 5.86
N ILE A 177 1.50 2.14 5.27
CA ILE A 177 0.52 2.93 6.02
C ILE A 177 -0.89 2.40 5.71
N SER A 178 -1.66 2.10 6.75
CA SER A 178 -3.05 1.61 6.68
C SER A 178 -3.20 0.41 5.74
N THR A 179 -2.39 -0.64 5.95
CA THR A 179 -2.30 -1.79 5.01
C THR A 179 -3.66 -2.41 4.69
N PRO A 180 -3.94 -3.02 3.52
CA PRO A 180 -5.32 -3.42 3.20
C PRO A 180 -5.85 -4.60 4.05
N GLY A 181 -5.05 -5.09 5.00
CA GLY A 181 -5.39 -6.20 5.87
C GLY A 181 -5.51 -7.53 5.14
N VAL A 182 -6.38 -8.40 5.65
CA VAL A 182 -6.64 -9.72 5.04
C VAL A 182 -7.71 -9.57 3.95
N VAL A 183 -7.27 -9.55 2.70
CA VAL A 183 -8.15 -9.51 1.52
C VAL A 183 -8.33 -10.92 0.95
N PRO A 184 -9.54 -11.54 1.03
CA PRO A 184 -9.76 -12.88 0.52
C PRO A 184 -9.32 -13.06 -0.94
N GLY A 185 -8.51 -14.10 -1.20
CA GLY A 185 -7.99 -14.41 -2.53
C GLY A 185 -6.79 -13.57 -2.98
N LEU A 186 -6.38 -12.56 -2.19
CA LEU A 186 -5.24 -11.70 -2.50
C LEU A 186 -4.18 -11.70 -1.39
N VAL A 187 -4.61 -11.60 -0.12
CA VAL A 187 -3.76 -11.67 1.06
C VAL A 187 -4.18 -12.88 1.89
N SER A 188 -3.23 -13.76 2.16
CA SER A 188 -3.38 -14.96 2.97
C SER A 188 -2.37 -14.93 4.12
N PRO A 189 -2.49 -15.80 5.13
CA PRO A 189 -1.51 -15.87 6.22
C PRO A 189 -0.06 -16.09 5.76
N SER A 190 0.17 -16.77 4.62
CA SER A 190 1.52 -16.99 4.09
C SER A 190 2.05 -15.82 3.25
N THR A 191 1.21 -14.85 2.91
CA THR A 191 1.57 -13.72 2.04
C THR A 191 2.79 -12.96 2.55
N TYR A 192 2.94 -12.79 3.86
CA TYR A 192 4.03 -11.99 4.43
C TYR A 192 5.21 -12.82 4.95
N ALA A 193 5.15 -14.14 4.87
CA ALA A 193 6.12 -15.05 5.48
C ALA A 193 7.56 -14.91 4.93
N THR A 194 7.72 -14.30 3.76
CA THR A 194 9.00 -14.08 3.08
C THR A 194 9.46 -12.62 3.09
N VAL A 195 8.75 -11.72 3.78
CA VAL A 195 9.12 -10.29 3.90
C VAL A 195 10.22 -10.10 4.95
N ALA A 196 11.46 -10.37 4.55
CA ALA A 196 12.63 -10.26 5.41
C ALA A 196 13.12 -8.82 5.61
N ALA A 197 12.81 -7.91 4.67
CA ALA A 197 13.25 -6.51 4.74
C ALA A 197 12.73 -5.79 5.99
N PRO A 198 13.40 -4.73 6.47
CA PRO A 198 12.86 -3.83 7.48
C PRO A 198 11.50 -3.24 7.07
N VAL A 199 10.51 -3.27 7.96
CA VAL A 199 9.17 -2.72 7.72
C VAL A 199 8.69 -1.89 8.90
N LEU A 200 8.30 -0.64 8.63
CA LEU A 200 7.47 0.17 9.52
C LEU A 200 6.02 0.11 9.04
N ILE A 201 5.12 -0.31 9.92
CA ILE A 201 3.68 -0.26 9.69
C ILE A 201 3.09 0.86 10.55
N VAL A 202 2.23 1.67 9.95
CA VAL A 202 1.47 2.71 10.64
C VAL A 202 -0.01 2.51 10.35
N THR A 203 -0.86 2.55 11.37
CA THR A 203 -2.32 2.46 11.22
C THR A 203 -3.00 3.16 12.41
N GLY A 204 -4.33 3.16 12.45
CA GLY A 204 -5.09 3.63 13.60
C GLY A 204 -6.09 2.58 14.08
N ASP A 205 -6.57 2.74 15.31
CA ASP A 205 -7.54 1.81 15.90
C ASP A 205 -9.00 2.08 15.48
N ALA A 206 -9.23 3.11 14.66
CA ALA A 206 -10.48 3.41 13.99
C ALA A 206 -10.40 3.21 12.46
N ASP A 207 -9.32 2.61 11.98
CA ASP A 207 -9.03 2.38 10.55
C ASP A 207 -9.94 1.26 10.02
N LEU A 208 -11.02 1.68 9.35
CA LEU A 208 -12.01 0.82 8.73
C LEU A 208 -12.19 1.20 7.27
N VAL A 209 -12.41 0.19 6.43
CA VAL A 209 -12.68 0.37 5.00
C VAL A 209 -13.98 -0.35 4.68
N GLN A 210 -15.05 0.39 4.44
CA GLN A 210 -16.37 -0.19 4.21
C GLN A 210 -16.33 -1.25 3.08
N GLY A 211 -16.69 -2.48 3.45
CA GLY A 211 -16.72 -3.63 2.52
C GLY A 211 -15.39 -4.37 2.36
N PHE A 212 -14.29 -3.90 2.95
CA PHE A 212 -12.97 -4.51 2.84
C PHE A 212 -12.33 -4.80 4.20
N VAL A 213 -12.26 -3.80 5.08
CA VAL A 213 -11.69 -3.92 6.43
C VAL A 213 -12.76 -3.59 7.45
N THR A 214 -13.23 -4.62 8.16
CA THR A 214 -14.24 -4.50 9.22
C THR A 214 -13.65 -4.59 10.62
N ASP A 215 -12.37 -4.95 10.73
CA ASP A 215 -11.62 -4.99 11.98
C ASP A 215 -10.29 -4.24 11.79
N PRO A 216 -10.03 -3.15 12.53
CA PRO A 216 -8.79 -2.37 12.39
C PRO A 216 -7.54 -3.21 12.70
N ARG A 217 -7.68 -4.34 13.41
CA ARG A 217 -6.55 -5.24 13.68
C ARG A 217 -6.05 -5.93 12.42
N ASP A 218 -6.84 -6.00 11.35
CA ASP A 218 -6.41 -6.61 10.09
C ASP A 218 -5.21 -5.87 9.48
N HIS A 219 -5.08 -4.56 9.71
CA HIS A 219 -3.93 -3.75 9.27
C HIS A 219 -2.57 -4.26 9.79
N ARG A 220 -2.59 -5.07 10.86
CA ARG A 220 -1.41 -5.67 11.50
C ARG A 220 -0.90 -6.93 10.80
N ALA A 221 -1.63 -7.49 9.84
CA ALA A 221 -1.33 -8.80 9.27
C ALA A 221 0.13 -8.94 8.80
N ALA A 222 0.69 -7.89 8.18
CA ALA A 222 2.10 -7.88 7.77
C ALA A 222 3.08 -7.89 8.96
N PHE A 223 2.79 -7.14 10.03
CA PHE A 223 3.60 -7.16 11.26
C PHE A 223 3.58 -8.55 11.89
N ASP A 224 2.40 -9.17 11.99
CA ASP A 224 2.23 -10.43 12.71
C ASP A 224 2.79 -11.64 11.93
N ALA A 225 2.68 -11.65 10.60
CA ALA A 225 3.05 -12.79 9.77
C ALA A 225 4.46 -12.73 9.15
N SER A 226 5.13 -11.56 9.12
CA SER A 226 6.52 -11.47 8.62
C SER A 226 7.55 -12.10 9.56
N PRO A 227 8.70 -12.59 9.08
CA PRO A 227 9.81 -12.99 9.94
C PRO A 227 10.20 -11.90 10.95
N ARG A 228 10.64 -12.33 12.15
CA ARG A 228 11.18 -11.42 13.18
C ARG A 228 12.40 -10.64 12.65
N GLY A 229 12.67 -9.47 13.22
CA GLY A 229 13.80 -8.60 12.88
C GLY A 229 13.45 -7.12 12.96
N ASP A 230 13.78 -6.36 11.92
CA ASP A 230 13.54 -4.92 11.87
C ASP A 230 12.09 -4.58 11.53
N LYS A 231 11.15 -5.04 12.36
CA LYS A 231 9.71 -4.78 12.20
C LYS A 231 9.23 -3.87 13.31
N MET A 232 8.55 -2.80 12.92
CA MET A 232 7.96 -1.83 13.83
C MET A 232 6.50 -1.57 13.43
N LEU A 233 5.62 -1.46 14.42
CA LEU A 233 4.23 -1.11 14.23
C LEU A 233 3.87 0.05 15.14
N MET A 234 3.23 1.07 14.57
CA MET A 234 2.61 2.18 15.29
C MET A 234 1.10 2.16 15.07
N THR A 235 0.33 2.21 16.16
CA THR A 235 -1.13 2.35 16.10
C THR A 235 -1.54 3.63 16.82
N PHE A 236 -2.27 4.49 16.11
CA PHE A 236 -2.75 5.78 16.60
C PHE A 236 -4.23 5.69 16.99
N ALA A 237 -4.56 6.14 18.21
CA ALA A 237 -5.92 6.15 18.72
C ALA A 237 -6.79 7.12 17.91
N GLY A 238 -7.97 6.66 17.50
CA GLY A 238 -8.89 7.41 16.65
C GLY A 238 -8.44 7.59 15.20
N GLY A 239 -7.26 7.10 14.81
CA GLY A 239 -6.78 7.19 13.44
C GLY A 239 -7.67 6.37 12.50
N ASP A 240 -8.22 7.01 11.46
CA ASP A 240 -9.03 6.38 10.42
C ASP A 240 -8.20 6.01 9.18
N HIS A 241 -8.83 5.48 8.14
CA HIS A 241 -8.14 5.14 6.88
C HIS A 241 -7.54 6.36 6.16
N GLY A 242 -7.98 7.56 6.49
CA GLY A 242 -7.46 8.82 5.97
C GLY A 242 -6.31 9.40 6.79
N PHE A 243 -5.90 8.75 7.89
CA PHE A 243 -4.96 9.27 8.90
C PHE A 243 -3.72 9.91 8.31
N ILE A 244 -3.12 9.29 7.28
CA ILE A 244 -1.93 9.81 6.58
C ILE A 244 -2.08 11.25 6.06
N GLY A 245 -3.31 11.68 5.74
CA GLY A 245 -3.63 13.02 5.26
C GLY A 245 -4.29 13.91 6.31
N ASN A 246 -5.19 13.36 7.11
CA ASN A 246 -6.06 14.12 8.03
C ASN A 246 -5.60 14.12 9.50
N ALA A 247 -4.52 13.41 9.86
CA ALA A 247 -3.98 13.41 11.22
C ALA A 247 -3.75 14.83 11.76
N ASP A 248 -3.95 15.02 13.06
CA ASP A 248 -3.60 16.28 13.69
C ASP A 248 -2.08 16.56 13.56
N PRO A 249 -1.63 17.80 13.80
CA PRO A 249 -0.23 18.15 13.61
C PRO A 249 0.76 17.32 14.45
N ALA A 250 0.43 16.94 15.67
CA ALA A 250 1.32 16.21 16.56
C ALA A 250 1.44 14.74 16.12
N ASP A 251 0.32 14.11 15.83
CA ASP A 251 0.26 12.73 15.35
C ASP A 251 0.92 12.56 13.99
N PHE A 252 0.66 13.51 13.08
CA PHE A 252 1.34 13.53 11.78
C PHE A 252 2.84 13.71 11.93
N GLU A 253 3.31 14.63 12.79
CA GLU A 253 4.74 14.83 13.00
C GLU A 253 5.39 13.57 13.56
N LEU A 254 4.76 12.92 14.55
CA LEU A 254 5.26 11.68 15.13
C LEU A 254 5.37 10.58 14.07
N MET A 255 4.30 10.35 13.29
CA MET A 255 4.30 9.40 12.18
C MET A 255 5.43 9.75 11.19
N ALA A 256 5.43 10.96 10.66
CA ALA A 256 6.32 11.37 9.57
C ALA A 256 7.79 11.37 10.01
N ALA A 257 8.11 11.88 11.20
CA ALA A 257 9.46 11.82 11.75
C ALA A 257 9.94 10.37 11.95
N THR A 258 9.06 9.50 12.45
CA THR A 258 9.40 8.08 12.63
C THR A 258 9.65 7.39 11.30
N THR A 259 8.89 7.69 10.23
CA THR A 259 9.19 7.15 8.90
C THR A 259 10.56 7.58 8.41
N VAL A 260 10.96 8.83 8.66
CA VAL A 260 12.28 9.35 8.25
C VAL A 260 13.40 8.65 9.02
N ASP A 261 13.27 8.51 10.33
CA ASP A 261 14.27 7.82 11.13
C ASP A 261 14.37 6.33 10.75
N PHE A 262 13.24 5.68 10.48
CA PHE A 262 13.19 4.30 10.00
C PHE A 262 13.93 4.14 8.66
N MET A 263 13.65 5.01 7.70
CA MET A 263 14.33 4.99 6.40
C MET A 263 15.83 5.28 6.54
N ARG A 264 16.24 6.24 7.38
CA ARG A 264 17.67 6.54 7.60
C ARG A 264 18.40 5.38 8.28
N ALA A 265 17.81 4.79 9.31
CA ALA A 265 18.41 3.67 10.02
C ALA A 265 18.63 2.47 9.09
N HIS A 266 17.59 2.06 8.36
CA HIS A 266 17.61 0.81 7.61
C HIS A 266 18.09 0.93 6.16
N ALA A 267 17.84 2.05 5.49
CA ALA A 267 18.26 2.24 4.10
C ALA A 267 19.64 2.92 3.97
N LEU A 268 20.02 3.76 4.95
CA LEU A 268 21.28 4.51 4.93
C LEU A 268 22.29 4.05 5.99
N GLY A 269 21.89 3.19 6.94
CA GLY A 269 22.76 2.75 8.03
C GLY A 269 23.06 3.85 9.06
N ASP A 270 22.16 4.84 9.20
CA ASP A 270 22.33 5.94 10.14
C ASP A 270 22.13 5.48 11.59
N ALA A 271 23.25 5.34 12.31
CA ALA A 271 23.24 4.92 13.72
C ALA A 271 22.54 5.92 14.66
N ALA A 272 22.53 7.21 14.33
CA ALA A 272 21.82 8.21 15.14
C ALA A 272 20.30 8.10 14.92
N ALA A 273 19.85 7.78 13.71
CA ALA A 273 18.46 7.47 13.44
C ALA A 273 18.02 6.19 14.15
N GLN A 274 18.84 5.13 14.12
CA GLN A 274 18.58 3.91 14.89
C GLN A 274 18.44 4.22 16.39
N ALA A 275 19.35 5.01 16.96
CA ALA A 275 19.28 5.39 18.37
C ALA A 275 18.00 6.17 18.72
N ARG A 276 17.48 7.01 17.81
CA ARG A 276 16.18 7.68 17.99
C ARG A 276 15.02 6.69 17.96
N LEU A 277 15.02 5.72 17.05
CA LEU A 277 14.00 4.66 17.01
C LEU A 277 14.02 3.79 18.25
N ASP A 278 15.20 3.43 18.75
CA ASP A 278 15.37 2.62 19.96
C ASP A 278 14.89 3.37 21.22
N ALA A 279 15.13 4.69 21.27
CA ALA A 279 14.70 5.55 22.35
C ALA A 279 13.22 6.00 22.23
N LEU A 280 12.55 5.75 21.10
CA LEU A 280 11.19 6.23 20.87
C LEU A 280 10.19 5.51 21.79
N THR A 281 9.62 6.30 22.70
CA THR A 281 8.53 5.88 23.59
C THR A 281 7.19 6.32 23.02
N ALA A 282 6.16 5.49 23.19
CA ALA A 282 4.83 5.80 22.72
C ALA A 282 4.20 6.92 23.59
N PRO A 283 3.78 8.06 23.00
CA PRO A 283 2.99 9.04 23.73
C PRO A 283 1.58 8.53 24.01
N GLU A 284 0.81 9.29 24.80
CA GLU A 284 -0.61 9.01 25.04
C GLU A 284 -1.37 8.88 23.73
N GLY A 285 -2.23 7.87 23.61
CA GLY A 285 -2.99 7.60 22.40
C GLY A 285 -2.21 6.88 21.29
N VAL A 286 -0.95 6.49 21.51
CA VAL A 286 -0.16 5.74 20.53
C VAL A 286 0.36 4.45 21.15
N THR A 287 0.38 3.38 20.37
CA THR A 287 1.12 2.16 20.72
C THR A 287 2.29 1.98 19.75
N ILE A 288 3.40 1.45 20.25
CA ILE A 288 4.59 1.13 19.46
C ILE A 288 5.03 -0.29 19.80
N GLU A 289 5.10 -1.15 18.79
CA GLU A 289 5.54 -2.54 18.90
C GLU A 289 6.73 -2.81 17.99
N ARG A 290 7.63 -3.71 18.42
CA ARG A 290 8.84 -4.12 17.71
C ARG A 290 9.03 -5.63 17.85
N ARG A 291 9.53 -6.34 16.83
CA ARG A 291 9.65 -7.82 16.90
C ARG A 291 10.84 -8.45 16.20
#